data_AF-A0AAD0WPB9-F1
#
_entry.id   AF-A0AAD0WPB9-F1
#
_cell.length_a   1.000
_cell.length_b   1.000
_cell.length_c   1.000
_cell.angle_alpha   90.00
_cell.angle_beta   90.00
_cell.angle_gamma   90.00
#
_symmetry.space_group_name_H-M   'P 1'
#
loop_
_entity.id
_entity.type
_entity.pdbx_description
1 polymer ?
#
loop_
_entity_poly.entity_id
_entity_poly.type
_entity_poly.pdbx_seq_one_letter_code
_entity_poly.pdbx_strand_id
1 'polypeptide(L)'
;MFDKSACMSCLTIRELTTLYEISSVISNHYDLQTSLEKSMKILKNSLNLENCVVHILEDDVLNVFASIELSKFQKTLASYKVGEGVTGMVAESKEPVVVENIHNNSLFLNKSGKRDFNGKSYVAVPMIIDNVAIGVLGAVITKTAEIQLDDTVRILSIVSSIFAQTIHSFQLNQKEKERLQELKLYYKMEWDSKVHNFGDIIGDSPKMEQVFKVIQRIAQSDVTVLVRGETGTGKELVAAAIHKRSNRKDEPFIKLNCAAITDTLLESELFGHEKGAFTDARETRKGRFELADGGTLFLDEIGDISSSAQVKLLRVLQEREFERVGGSKTIKVNVRLVAATNRNLEQMVKDGKFREDLYYRLNVIPIDLPPLRERGEDIKQLVNFFLERSIKNHKKRVTITDEAMDALCSYPWPGNVRELENTIERIVLMGNEDGINKYDMLLLLPALNDQKLKSDYKPISKKILTLEELEKEAIIEALENNDYNQSNAASELGITLRQMGYKIKKYEI
;
A
#
# COMPACT_ATOMS: atom_id res chain seq x y z
N MET A 1 -65.82 38.93 -12.36
CA MET A 1 -64.43 39.21 -12.77
C MET A 1 -63.55 38.48 -11.78
N PHE A 2 -63.12 37.26 -12.09
CA PHE A 2 -62.26 36.50 -11.18
C PHE A 2 -60.90 37.20 -11.13
N ASP A 3 -60.45 37.52 -9.92
CA ASP A 3 -59.21 38.22 -9.68
C ASP A 3 -58.03 37.31 -10.08
N LYS A 4 -57.51 37.52 -11.30
CA LYS A 4 -56.37 36.78 -11.83
C LYS A 4 -55.11 36.95 -10.97
N SER A 5 -55.01 38.02 -10.19
CA SER A 5 -53.87 38.28 -9.31
C SER A 5 -53.82 37.29 -8.13
N ALA A 6 -54.98 36.98 -7.54
CA ALA A 6 -55.09 35.99 -6.47
C ALA A 6 -54.77 34.56 -6.97
N CYS A 7 -55.17 34.22 -8.20
CA CYS A 7 -54.88 32.92 -8.82
C CYS A 7 -53.39 32.77 -9.18
N MET A 8 -52.74 33.81 -9.72
CA MET A 8 -51.29 33.80 -9.95
C MET A 8 -50.49 33.66 -8.64
N SER A 9 -50.91 34.35 -7.57
CA SER A 9 -50.25 34.22 -6.26
C SER A 9 -50.31 32.79 -5.71
N CYS A 10 -51.41 32.06 -5.96
CA CYS A 10 -51.57 30.66 -5.59
C CYS A 10 -50.62 29.73 -6.38
N LEU A 11 -50.45 29.97 -7.69
CA LEU A 11 -49.53 29.21 -8.53
C LEU A 11 -48.08 29.43 -8.10
N THR A 12 -47.66 30.68 -7.89
CA THR A 12 -46.30 31.00 -7.43
C THR A 12 -45.99 30.40 -6.05
N ILE A 13 -46.97 30.38 -5.13
CA ILE A 13 -46.82 29.72 -3.83
C ILE A 13 -46.65 28.20 -4.01
N ARG A 14 -47.44 27.56 -4.89
CA ARG A 14 -47.30 26.14 -5.22
C ARG A 14 -45.93 25.83 -5.81
N GLU A 15 -45.42 26.65 -6.73
CA GLU A 15 -44.07 26.52 -7.31
C GLU A 15 -42.97 26.60 -6.25
N LEU A 16 -43.00 27.63 -5.40
CA LEU A 16 -42.03 27.82 -4.33
C LEU A 16 -42.07 26.67 -3.31
N THR A 17 -43.26 26.19 -2.97
CA THR A 17 -43.46 25.04 -2.07
C THR A 17 -42.85 23.78 -2.70
N THR A 18 -43.07 23.56 -3.99
CA THR A 18 -42.51 22.42 -4.75
C THR A 18 -40.99 22.44 -4.76
N LEU A 19 -40.39 23.60 -5.04
CA LEU A 19 -38.93 23.75 -5.02
C LEU A 19 -38.34 23.54 -3.63
N TYR A 20 -39.02 24.04 -2.58
CA TYR A 20 -38.63 23.82 -1.19
C TYR A 20 -38.67 22.33 -0.80
N GLU A 21 -39.75 21.63 -1.13
CA GLU A 21 -39.89 20.19 -0.86
C GLU A 21 -38.82 19.37 -1.58
N ILE A 22 -38.54 19.67 -2.85
CA ILE A 22 -37.48 19.02 -3.64
C ILE A 22 -36.11 19.27 -3.00
N SER A 23 -35.80 20.51 -2.64
CA SER A 23 -34.55 20.87 -1.97
C SER A 23 -34.37 20.13 -0.63
N SER A 24 -35.45 19.98 0.14
CA SER A 24 -35.46 19.25 1.42
C SER A 24 -35.22 17.75 1.23
N VAL A 25 -35.80 17.14 0.19
CA VAL A 25 -35.61 15.71 -0.13
C VAL A 25 -34.18 15.42 -0.59
N ILE A 26 -33.62 16.28 -1.44
CA ILE A 26 -32.27 16.13 -1.98
C ILE A 26 -31.20 16.25 -0.89
N SER A 27 -31.44 17.11 0.11
CA SER A 27 -30.47 17.36 1.18
C SER A 27 -30.32 16.24 2.21
N ASN A 28 -31.26 15.28 2.27
CA ASN A 28 -31.44 14.38 3.43
C ASN A 28 -31.18 12.89 3.18
N HIS A 29 -30.50 12.49 2.10
CA HIS A 29 -30.41 11.08 1.73
C HIS A 29 -29.04 10.65 1.18
N TYR A 30 -28.62 9.44 1.59
CA TYR A 30 -27.37 8.79 1.15
C TYR A 30 -27.48 8.13 -0.24
N ASP A 31 -28.70 7.87 -0.73
CA ASP A 31 -28.94 7.28 -2.05
C ASP A 31 -29.48 8.34 -3.02
N LEU A 32 -28.63 8.71 -3.98
CA LEU A 32 -28.91 9.71 -5.01
C LEU A 32 -30.11 9.32 -5.87
N GLN A 33 -30.20 8.06 -6.30
CA GLN A 33 -31.24 7.61 -7.24
C GLN A 33 -32.63 7.72 -6.59
N THR A 34 -32.78 7.19 -5.36
CA THR A 34 -34.04 7.30 -4.60
C THR A 34 -34.43 8.74 -4.32
N SER A 35 -33.46 9.62 -4.08
CA SER A 35 -33.71 11.05 -3.80
C SER A 35 -34.25 11.79 -5.02
N LEU A 36 -33.67 11.53 -6.19
CA LEU A 36 -34.18 12.05 -7.46
C LEU A 36 -35.57 11.47 -7.76
N GLU A 37 -35.79 10.18 -7.56
CA GLU A 37 -37.12 9.57 -7.77
C GLU A 37 -38.19 10.16 -6.84
N LYS A 38 -37.88 10.44 -5.57
CA LYS A 38 -38.80 11.14 -4.65
C LYS A 38 -39.05 12.58 -5.09
N SER A 39 -38.01 13.31 -5.48
CA SER A 39 -38.12 14.69 -5.97
C SER A 39 -38.97 14.78 -7.24
N MET A 40 -38.79 13.82 -8.15
CA MET A 40 -39.62 13.72 -9.34
C MET A 40 -41.07 13.38 -9.00
N LYS A 41 -41.38 12.69 -7.89
CA LYS A 41 -42.76 12.38 -7.47
C LYS A 41 -43.46 13.64 -7.00
N ILE A 42 -42.72 14.52 -6.31
CA ILE A 42 -43.19 15.85 -5.93
C ILE A 42 -43.47 16.68 -7.20
N LEU A 43 -42.54 16.70 -8.16
CA LEU A 43 -42.75 17.35 -9.47
C LEU A 43 -43.99 16.79 -10.18
N LYS A 44 -44.15 15.46 -10.18
CA LYS A 44 -45.29 14.80 -10.82
C LYS A 44 -46.61 15.31 -10.26
N ASN A 45 -46.75 15.32 -8.94
CA ASN A 45 -47.98 15.75 -8.28
C ASN A 45 -48.22 17.26 -8.44
N SER A 46 -47.16 18.07 -8.34
CA SER A 46 -47.27 19.52 -8.41
C SER A 46 -47.47 20.06 -9.82
N LEU A 47 -46.94 19.40 -10.85
CA LEU A 47 -47.09 19.84 -12.25
C LEU A 47 -48.05 18.94 -13.06
N ASN A 48 -48.72 17.99 -12.39
CA ASN A 48 -49.59 17.00 -13.02
C ASN A 48 -48.89 16.25 -14.18
N LEU A 49 -47.63 15.89 -13.98
CA LEU A 49 -46.84 15.13 -14.97
C LEU A 49 -47.36 13.69 -15.02
N GLU A 50 -47.23 13.07 -16.18
CA GLU A 50 -47.52 11.64 -16.30
C GLU A 50 -46.30 10.79 -15.96
N ASN A 51 -45.14 11.19 -16.46
CA ASN A 51 -43.86 10.58 -16.15
C ASN A 51 -42.76 11.64 -16.09
N CYS A 52 -41.66 11.25 -15.46
CA CYS A 52 -40.47 12.08 -15.33
C CYS A 52 -39.25 11.15 -15.34
N VAL A 53 -38.23 11.50 -16.11
CA VAL A 53 -37.05 10.66 -16.36
C VAL A 53 -35.81 11.52 -16.35
N VAL A 54 -34.82 11.14 -15.54
CA VAL A 54 -33.47 11.69 -15.57
C VAL A 54 -32.59 10.72 -16.35
N HIS A 55 -31.98 11.24 -17.41
CA HIS A 55 -30.89 10.56 -18.11
C HIS A 55 -29.56 11.18 -17.70
N ILE A 56 -28.53 10.36 -17.49
CA ILE A 56 -27.14 10.81 -17.31
C ILE A 56 -26.36 10.48 -18.58
N LEU A 57 -25.49 11.39 -18.98
CA LEU A 57 -24.62 11.24 -20.13
C LEU A 57 -23.33 10.49 -19.74
N GLU A 58 -23.11 9.33 -20.33
CA GLU A 58 -21.90 8.53 -20.19
C GLU A 58 -21.48 8.04 -21.59
N ASP A 59 -20.24 8.31 -22.01
CA ASP A 59 -19.68 7.89 -23.30
C ASP A 59 -20.58 8.20 -24.52
N ASP A 60 -21.05 9.45 -24.62
CA ASP A 60 -21.99 9.94 -25.65
C ASP A 60 -23.37 9.25 -25.69
N VAL A 61 -23.71 8.52 -24.62
CA VAL A 61 -25.01 7.85 -24.44
C VAL A 61 -25.71 8.35 -23.18
N LEU A 62 -26.95 8.81 -23.36
CA LEU A 62 -27.89 9.15 -22.30
C LEU A 62 -28.59 7.89 -21.82
N ASN A 63 -28.26 7.44 -20.61
CA ASN A 63 -28.87 6.29 -19.97
C ASN A 63 -29.82 6.72 -18.84
N VAL A 64 -30.92 5.99 -18.66
CA VAL A 64 -31.88 6.28 -17.58
C VAL A 64 -31.22 6.03 -16.23
N PHE A 65 -31.00 7.11 -15.49
CA PHE A 65 -30.49 7.05 -14.12
C PHE A 65 -31.64 6.93 -13.11
N ALA A 66 -32.67 7.75 -13.23
CA ALA A 66 -33.83 7.75 -12.35
C ALA A 66 -35.11 7.96 -13.15
N SER A 67 -36.22 7.35 -12.73
CA SER A 67 -37.50 7.57 -13.41
C SER A 67 -38.71 7.22 -12.56
N ILE A 68 -39.85 7.79 -12.93
CA ILE A 68 -41.17 7.47 -12.38
C ILE A 68 -42.05 6.94 -13.50
N GLU A 69 -42.87 5.94 -13.17
CA GLU A 69 -43.79 5.27 -14.10
C GLU A 69 -43.08 4.53 -15.25
N LEU A 70 -41.84 4.08 -15.04
CA LEU A 70 -41.14 3.15 -15.92
C LEU A 70 -40.79 1.85 -15.18
N SER A 71 -41.11 0.72 -15.80
CA SER A 71 -40.64 -0.59 -15.33
C SER A 71 -39.14 -0.78 -15.60
N LYS A 72 -38.49 -1.72 -14.91
CA LYS A 72 -37.05 -2.03 -15.11
C LYS A 72 -36.70 -2.29 -16.57
N PHE A 73 -37.52 -3.05 -17.29
CA PHE A 73 -37.32 -3.35 -18.71
C PHE A 73 -37.44 -2.09 -19.61
N GLN A 74 -38.31 -1.16 -19.27
CA GLN A 74 -38.45 0.09 -20.02
C GLN A 74 -37.27 1.05 -19.75
N LYS A 75 -36.70 1.03 -18.53
CA LYS A 75 -35.49 1.80 -18.22
C LYS A 75 -34.31 1.36 -19.11
N THR A 76 -34.15 0.06 -19.35
CA THR A 76 -33.05 -0.47 -20.19
C THR A 76 -33.19 -0.15 -21.68
N LEU A 77 -34.42 0.10 -22.17
CA LEU A 77 -34.64 0.43 -23.58
C LEU A 77 -34.50 1.93 -23.86
N ALA A 78 -34.73 2.78 -22.86
CA ALA A 78 -34.80 4.23 -23.01
C ALA A 78 -33.42 4.92 -23.00
N SER A 79 -32.48 4.43 -23.80
CA SER A 79 -31.16 5.06 -23.98
C SER A 79 -31.07 5.81 -25.31
N TYR A 80 -30.46 7.00 -25.31
CA TYR A 80 -30.36 7.88 -26.48
C TYR A 80 -28.91 8.29 -26.71
N LYS A 81 -28.46 8.36 -27.96
CA LYS A 81 -27.19 9.01 -28.30
C LYS A 81 -27.35 10.53 -28.28
N VAL A 82 -26.24 11.26 -28.11
CA VAL A 82 -26.23 12.72 -28.33
C VAL A 82 -26.73 13.02 -29.76
N GLY A 83 -27.61 14.01 -29.90
CA GLY A 83 -28.29 14.36 -31.16
C GLY A 83 -29.45 13.43 -31.57
N GLU A 84 -29.69 12.32 -30.87
CA GLU A 84 -30.72 11.34 -31.22
C GLU A 84 -32.09 11.68 -30.62
N GLY A 85 -33.04 12.07 -31.49
CA GLY A 85 -34.39 12.46 -31.08
C GLY A 85 -34.38 13.66 -30.13
N VAL A 86 -35.54 13.99 -29.55
CA VAL A 86 -35.66 15.18 -28.66
C VAL A 86 -34.69 15.13 -27.48
N THR A 87 -34.59 13.98 -26.80
CA THR A 87 -33.72 13.83 -25.62
C THR A 87 -32.25 14.01 -25.98
N GLY A 88 -31.77 13.44 -27.08
CA GLY A 88 -30.39 13.59 -27.54
C GLY A 88 -30.08 14.99 -28.05
N MET A 89 -31.04 15.63 -28.74
CA MET A 89 -30.92 17.02 -29.21
C MET A 89 -30.79 18.02 -28.06
N VAL A 90 -31.48 17.80 -26.94
CA VAL A 90 -31.36 18.65 -25.75
C VAL A 90 -29.96 18.56 -25.14
N ALA A 91 -29.37 17.37 -25.08
CA ALA A 91 -27.99 17.22 -24.62
C ALA A 91 -26.97 17.90 -25.55
N GLU A 92 -27.21 17.85 -26.87
CA GLU A 92 -26.33 18.48 -27.88
C GLU A 92 -26.45 20.02 -27.87
N SER A 93 -27.68 20.52 -27.95
CA SER A 93 -27.97 21.95 -28.05
C SER A 93 -27.83 22.70 -26.73
N LYS A 94 -27.98 22.00 -25.59
CA LYS A 94 -28.02 22.60 -24.24
C LYS A 94 -29.18 23.58 -24.04
N GLU A 95 -30.24 23.42 -24.84
CA GLU A 95 -31.45 24.24 -24.78
C GLU A 95 -32.68 23.37 -24.47
N PRO A 96 -33.68 23.88 -23.73
CA PRO A 96 -34.96 23.20 -23.56
C PRO A 96 -35.67 22.95 -24.89
N VAL A 97 -36.31 21.78 -25.02
CA VAL A 97 -37.15 21.45 -26.18
C VAL A 97 -38.55 21.02 -25.71
N VAL A 98 -39.57 21.58 -26.34
CA VAL A 98 -40.98 21.27 -26.11
C VAL A 98 -41.59 20.64 -27.36
N VAL A 99 -42.23 19.49 -27.18
CA VAL A 99 -43.07 18.85 -28.19
C VAL A 99 -44.51 18.93 -27.74
N GLU A 100 -45.30 19.82 -28.34
CA GLU A 100 -46.70 20.05 -27.94
C GLU A 100 -47.60 18.83 -28.15
N ASN A 101 -47.33 18.03 -29.18
CA ASN A 101 -48.08 16.81 -29.47
C ASN A 101 -47.14 15.68 -29.89
N ILE A 102 -46.89 14.76 -28.96
CA ILE A 102 -45.94 13.67 -29.17
C ILE A 102 -46.47 12.55 -30.08
N HIS A 103 -47.80 12.46 -30.28
CA HIS A 103 -48.38 11.42 -31.16
C HIS A 103 -47.98 11.63 -32.63
N ASN A 104 -47.79 12.88 -33.03
CA ASN A 104 -47.54 13.28 -34.43
C ASN A 104 -46.11 13.77 -34.68
N ASN A 105 -45.19 13.64 -33.72
CA ASN A 105 -43.85 14.20 -33.83
C ASN A 105 -42.80 13.11 -34.08
N SER A 106 -42.14 13.15 -35.24
CA SER A 106 -41.12 12.17 -35.64
C SER A 106 -39.84 12.20 -34.81
N LEU A 107 -39.57 13.28 -34.08
CA LEU A 107 -38.39 13.42 -33.22
C LEU A 107 -38.61 12.82 -31.82
N PHE A 108 -39.86 12.54 -31.43
CA PHE A 108 -40.17 11.84 -30.18
C PHE A 108 -40.14 10.32 -30.38
N LEU A 109 -38.97 9.71 -30.17
CA LEU A 109 -38.72 8.31 -30.49
C LEU A 109 -39.41 7.29 -29.56
N ASN A 110 -39.90 7.72 -28.38
CA ASN A 110 -40.52 6.86 -27.37
C ASN A 110 -39.78 5.52 -27.10
N LYS A 111 -38.46 5.57 -26.88
CA LYS A 111 -37.68 4.34 -26.68
C LYS A 111 -38.10 3.53 -25.44
N SER A 112 -38.81 4.15 -24.50
CA SER A 112 -39.41 3.47 -23.34
C SER A 112 -40.57 2.52 -23.69
N GLY A 113 -41.14 2.62 -24.89
CA GLY A 113 -42.24 1.76 -25.34
C GLY A 113 -43.57 1.95 -24.59
N LYS A 114 -43.73 3.03 -23.81
CA LYS A 114 -45.00 3.35 -23.14
C LYS A 114 -46.08 3.62 -24.21
N ARG A 115 -47.33 3.28 -23.91
CA ARG A 115 -48.48 3.41 -24.83
C ARG A 115 -49.43 4.50 -24.34
N ASP A 116 -50.33 4.92 -25.21
CA ASP A 116 -51.31 5.99 -25.01
C ASP A 116 -50.68 7.38 -24.87
N PHE A 117 -50.58 8.12 -25.98
CA PHE A 117 -50.03 9.48 -26.02
C PHE A 117 -50.96 10.53 -26.61
N ASN A 118 -52.24 10.19 -26.74
CA ASN A 118 -53.20 11.12 -27.32
C ASN A 118 -53.35 12.35 -26.42
N GLY A 119 -53.11 13.54 -26.99
CA GLY A 119 -53.25 14.81 -26.29
C GLY A 119 -52.13 15.11 -25.28
N LYS A 120 -50.95 14.48 -25.44
CA LYS A 120 -49.81 14.64 -24.52
C LYS A 120 -48.66 15.42 -25.14
N SER A 121 -48.00 16.20 -24.30
CA SER A 121 -46.81 16.98 -24.65
C SER A 121 -45.58 16.40 -23.95
N TYR A 122 -44.39 16.67 -24.48
CA TYR A 122 -43.13 16.29 -23.85
C TYR A 122 -42.23 17.50 -23.73
N VAL A 123 -41.64 17.67 -22.55
CA VAL A 123 -40.66 18.71 -22.26
C VAL A 123 -39.38 18.02 -21.85
N ALA A 124 -38.27 18.40 -22.48
CA ALA A 124 -36.94 17.97 -22.10
C ALA A 124 -36.07 19.19 -21.85
N VAL A 125 -35.37 19.19 -20.71
CA VAL A 125 -34.47 20.26 -20.29
C VAL A 125 -33.09 19.68 -19.98
N PRO A 126 -32.00 20.41 -20.30
CA PRO A 126 -30.66 19.93 -20.06
C PRO A 126 -30.30 20.03 -18.57
N MET A 127 -29.43 19.14 -18.12
CA MET A 127 -28.73 19.23 -16.84
C MET A 127 -27.29 19.66 -17.13
N ILE A 128 -26.92 20.87 -16.71
CA ILE A 128 -25.66 21.52 -17.11
C ILE A 128 -24.79 21.80 -15.89
N ILE A 129 -23.50 21.50 -16.01
CA ILE A 129 -22.43 21.89 -15.07
C ILE A 129 -21.30 22.50 -15.89
N ASP A 130 -20.81 23.68 -15.51
CA ASP A 130 -19.71 24.39 -16.18
C ASP A 130 -19.88 24.46 -17.72
N ASN A 131 -21.10 24.73 -18.17
CA ASN A 131 -21.48 24.80 -19.59
C ASN A 131 -21.37 23.47 -20.35
N VAL A 132 -21.29 22.33 -19.66
CA VAL A 132 -21.30 20.97 -20.21
C VAL A 132 -22.59 20.26 -19.80
N ALA A 133 -23.27 19.62 -20.76
CA ALA A 133 -24.44 18.80 -20.47
C ALA A 133 -23.98 17.48 -19.81
N ILE A 134 -24.43 17.23 -18.59
CA ILE A 134 -24.17 15.97 -17.87
C ILE A 134 -25.38 15.03 -17.93
N GLY A 135 -26.48 15.47 -18.51
CA GLY A 135 -27.69 14.67 -18.69
C GLY A 135 -28.90 15.49 -19.10
N VAL A 136 -30.08 14.85 -19.08
CA VAL A 136 -31.36 15.45 -19.52
C VAL A 136 -32.49 15.03 -18.59
N LEU A 137 -33.29 16.00 -18.16
CA LEU A 137 -34.55 15.78 -17.44
C LEU A 137 -35.70 15.89 -18.44
N GLY A 138 -36.44 14.79 -18.62
CA GLY A 138 -37.58 14.71 -19.52
C GLY A 138 -38.88 14.42 -18.79
N ALA A 139 -39.97 15.06 -19.19
CA ALA A 139 -41.30 14.87 -18.61
C ALA A 139 -42.40 14.84 -19.68
N VAL A 140 -43.33 13.88 -19.56
CA VAL A 140 -44.57 13.86 -20.35
C VAL A 140 -45.68 14.53 -19.54
N ILE A 141 -46.43 15.40 -20.20
CA ILE A 141 -47.45 16.25 -19.59
C ILE A 141 -48.78 15.99 -20.31
N THR A 142 -49.87 15.94 -19.56
CA THR A 142 -51.23 15.92 -20.13
C THR A 142 -51.73 17.35 -20.26
N LYS A 143 -52.31 17.71 -21.42
CA LYS A 143 -52.84 19.05 -21.68
C LYS A 143 -54.02 19.35 -20.75
N THR A 144 -53.73 19.95 -19.59
CA THR A 144 -54.72 20.43 -18.62
C THR A 144 -54.62 21.95 -18.53
N ALA A 145 -55.76 22.63 -18.43
CA ALA A 145 -55.83 24.10 -18.54
C ALA A 145 -55.23 24.87 -17.33
N GLU A 146 -54.66 24.19 -16.35
CA GLU A 146 -54.20 24.78 -15.09
C GLU A 146 -52.75 25.31 -15.12
N ILE A 147 -51.85 24.73 -15.92
CA ILE A 147 -50.42 25.09 -15.95
C ILE A 147 -49.97 25.29 -17.40
N GLN A 148 -49.34 26.42 -17.70
CA GLN A 148 -48.80 26.70 -19.03
C GLN A 148 -47.50 25.91 -19.29
N LEU A 149 -47.22 25.61 -20.56
CA LEU A 149 -45.98 24.91 -20.94
C LEU A 149 -44.74 25.70 -20.56
N ASP A 150 -44.76 27.03 -20.70
CA ASP A 150 -43.64 27.90 -20.32
C ASP A 150 -43.32 27.84 -18.82
N ASP A 151 -44.33 27.78 -17.97
CA ASP A 151 -44.15 27.62 -16.52
C ASP A 151 -43.57 26.24 -16.19
N THR A 152 -44.00 25.20 -16.91
CA THR A 152 -43.45 23.86 -16.75
C THR A 152 -41.97 23.80 -17.15
N VAL A 153 -41.60 24.40 -18.30
CA VAL A 153 -40.20 24.51 -18.75
C VAL A 153 -39.36 25.24 -17.71
N ARG A 154 -39.87 26.35 -17.17
CA ARG A 154 -39.18 27.16 -16.14
C ARG A 154 -38.87 26.33 -14.89
N ILE A 155 -39.86 25.64 -14.34
CA ILE A 155 -39.71 24.84 -13.11
C ILE A 155 -38.80 23.64 -13.37
N LEU A 156 -39.00 22.93 -14.49
CA LEU A 156 -38.14 21.81 -14.85
C LEU A 156 -36.69 22.25 -15.04
N SER A 157 -36.43 23.44 -15.60
CA SER A 157 -35.07 23.98 -15.77
C SER A 157 -34.40 24.34 -14.43
N ILE A 158 -35.17 24.87 -13.47
CA ILE A 158 -34.66 25.11 -12.11
C ILE A 158 -34.32 23.76 -11.45
N VAL A 159 -35.23 22.80 -11.51
CA VAL A 159 -35.01 21.48 -10.90
C VAL A 159 -33.91 20.69 -11.59
N SER A 160 -33.76 20.82 -12.92
CA SER A 160 -32.66 20.18 -13.66
C SER A 160 -31.32 20.72 -13.21
N SER A 161 -31.22 22.02 -12.90
CA SER A 161 -30.00 22.63 -12.35
C SER A 161 -29.69 22.09 -10.94
N ILE A 162 -30.70 21.94 -10.08
CA ILE A 162 -30.53 21.33 -8.75
C ILE A 162 -30.08 19.87 -8.87
N PHE A 163 -30.73 19.09 -9.74
CA PHE A 163 -30.38 17.70 -10.00
C PHE A 163 -28.96 17.59 -10.56
N ALA A 164 -28.59 18.45 -11.51
CA ALA A 164 -27.26 18.49 -12.10
C ALA A 164 -26.19 18.69 -11.02
N GLN A 165 -26.36 19.70 -10.17
CA GLN A 165 -25.41 20.01 -9.10
C GLN A 165 -25.30 18.88 -8.08
N THR A 166 -26.43 18.26 -7.75
CA THR A 166 -26.49 17.14 -6.80
C THR A 166 -25.75 15.92 -7.36
N ILE A 167 -26.02 15.55 -8.61
CA ILE A 167 -25.37 14.43 -9.30
C ILE A 167 -23.86 14.68 -9.37
N HIS A 168 -23.45 15.88 -9.79
CA HIS A 168 -22.04 16.25 -9.90
C HIS A 168 -21.32 16.21 -8.55
N SER A 169 -21.94 16.78 -7.50
CA SER A 169 -21.37 16.74 -6.14
C SER A 169 -21.26 15.32 -5.61
N PHE A 170 -22.25 14.46 -5.87
CA PHE A 170 -22.21 13.06 -5.46
C PHE A 170 -21.08 12.30 -6.16
N GLN A 171 -20.90 12.49 -7.47
CA GLN A 171 -19.81 11.88 -8.24
C GLN A 171 -18.44 12.34 -7.75
N LEU A 172 -18.26 13.63 -7.47
CA LEU A 172 -17.01 14.16 -6.89
C LEU A 172 -16.73 13.56 -5.51
N ASN A 173 -17.74 13.51 -4.63
CA ASN A 173 -17.60 12.94 -3.29
C ASN A 173 -17.28 11.45 -3.33
N GLN A 174 -17.83 10.69 -4.28
CA GLN A 174 -17.51 9.28 -4.45
C GLN A 174 -16.06 9.08 -4.90
N LYS A 175 -15.58 9.84 -5.88
CA LYS A 175 -14.17 9.82 -6.32
C LYS A 175 -13.22 10.18 -5.17
N GLU A 176 -13.56 11.21 -4.39
CA GLU A 176 -12.73 11.60 -3.24
C GLU A 176 -12.76 10.54 -2.13
N LYS A 177 -13.91 9.89 -1.90
CA LYS A 177 -14.03 8.79 -0.93
C LYS A 177 -13.20 7.57 -1.35
N GLU A 178 -13.21 7.21 -2.63
CA GLU A 178 -12.36 6.16 -3.19
C GLU A 178 -10.88 6.50 -3.02
N ARG A 179 -10.48 7.73 -3.39
CA ARG A 179 -9.12 8.24 -3.16
C ARG A 179 -8.73 8.19 -1.68
N LEU A 180 -9.61 8.59 -0.77
CA LEU A 180 -9.37 8.54 0.67
C LEU A 180 -9.31 7.10 1.20
N GLN A 181 -10.05 6.16 0.61
CA GLN A 181 -9.95 4.74 0.94
C GLN A 181 -8.64 4.13 0.45
N GLU A 182 -8.19 4.46 -0.76
CA GLU A 182 -6.89 4.08 -1.28
C GLU A 182 -5.77 4.66 -0.42
N LEU A 183 -5.87 5.94 -0.04
CA LEU A 183 -4.90 6.61 0.81
C LEU A 183 -4.92 6.02 2.23
N LYS A 184 -6.09 5.67 2.77
CA LYS A 184 -6.22 4.94 4.04
C LYS A 184 -5.63 3.54 3.94
N LEU A 185 -5.80 2.84 2.82
CA LEU A 185 -5.21 1.52 2.62
C LEU A 185 -3.69 1.64 2.49
N TYR A 186 -3.18 2.64 1.79
CA TYR A 186 -1.77 2.99 1.71
C TYR A 186 -1.19 3.28 3.10
N TYR A 187 -1.81 4.17 3.87
CA TYR A 187 -1.38 4.48 5.23
C TYR A 187 -1.63 3.33 6.21
N LYS A 188 -2.63 2.46 5.96
CA LYS A 188 -2.86 1.25 6.76
C LYS A 188 -1.82 0.18 6.44
N MET A 189 -1.36 0.05 5.20
CA MET A 189 -0.18 -0.75 4.87
C MET A 189 1.09 -0.14 5.48
N GLU A 190 1.16 1.18 5.58
CA GLU A 190 2.22 1.91 6.31
C GLU A 190 2.06 1.87 7.85
N TRP A 191 0.88 1.49 8.37
CA TRP A 191 0.58 1.43 9.80
C TRP A 191 0.55 0.00 10.33
N ASP A 192 0.05 -0.98 9.58
CA ASP A 192 0.17 -2.41 9.88
C ASP A 192 1.64 -2.86 9.72
N SER A 193 2.45 -2.12 8.95
CA SER A 193 3.91 -2.20 9.02
C SER A 193 4.51 -1.64 10.32
N LYS A 194 3.72 -1.26 11.33
CA LYS A 194 4.23 -0.90 12.68
C LYS A 194 4.67 -2.09 13.54
N VAL A 195 4.64 -3.30 13.00
CA VAL A 195 5.52 -4.39 13.47
C VAL A 195 6.99 -4.12 13.05
N HIS A 196 7.25 -3.20 12.11
CA HIS A 196 8.58 -2.89 11.55
C HIS A 196 9.10 -1.53 12.03
N ASN A 197 9.63 -1.51 13.24
CA ASN A 197 10.01 -0.26 13.90
C ASN A 197 11.30 0.39 13.35
N PHE A 198 11.87 -0.05 12.21
CA PHE A 198 13.13 0.46 11.63
C PHE A 198 13.14 0.59 10.10
N GLY A 199 12.00 0.91 9.48
CA GLY A 199 11.91 1.03 8.02
C GLY A 199 11.94 -0.35 7.36
N ASP A 200 12.91 -0.59 6.48
CA ASP A 200 13.06 -1.84 5.71
C ASP A 200 13.61 -3.02 6.55
N ILE A 201 13.92 -2.83 7.83
CA ILE A 201 14.44 -3.90 8.70
C ILE A 201 13.28 -4.61 9.41
N ILE A 202 13.17 -5.91 9.15
CA ILE A 202 12.15 -6.80 9.72
C ILE A 202 12.78 -7.67 10.81
N GLY A 203 12.09 -7.76 11.94
CA GLY A 203 12.41 -8.66 13.04
C GLY A 203 11.82 -8.18 14.37
N ASP A 204 11.39 -9.11 15.20
CA ASP A 204 10.90 -8.91 16.56
C ASP A 204 11.63 -9.78 17.59
N SER A 205 12.59 -10.58 17.15
CA SER A 205 13.44 -11.39 18.03
C SER A 205 14.15 -10.54 19.10
N PRO A 206 14.37 -11.08 20.31
CA PRO A 206 15.05 -10.36 21.39
C PRO A 206 16.44 -9.82 21.00
N LYS A 207 17.13 -10.51 20.07
CA LYS A 207 18.43 -10.06 19.54
C LYS A 207 18.28 -8.85 18.64
N MET A 208 17.26 -8.81 17.77
CA MET A 208 16.98 -7.64 16.94
C MET A 208 16.51 -6.45 17.76
N GLU A 209 15.73 -6.66 18.83
CA GLU A 209 15.38 -5.57 19.75
C GLU A 209 16.59 -4.87 20.36
N GLN A 210 17.66 -5.61 20.66
CA GLN A 210 18.89 -5.02 21.19
C GLN A 210 19.57 -4.12 20.15
N VAL A 211 19.69 -4.61 18.90
CA VAL A 211 20.21 -3.83 17.76
C VAL A 211 19.41 -2.53 17.61
N PHE A 212 18.09 -2.64 17.64
CA PHE A 212 17.15 -1.53 17.55
C PHE A 212 17.31 -0.50 18.66
N LYS A 213 17.43 -0.94 19.92
CA LYS A 213 17.67 -0.05 21.07
C LYS A 213 18.99 0.71 20.91
N VAL A 214 20.03 0.06 20.39
CA VAL A 214 21.31 0.73 20.10
C VAL A 214 21.15 1.77 19.01
N ILE A 215 20.53 1.42 17.86
CA ILE A 215 20.28 2.36 16.75
C ILE A 215 19.52 3.60 17.25
N GLN A 216 18.44 3.42 18.02
CA GLN A 216 17.65 4.54 18.57
C GLN A 216 18.48 5.47 19.44
N ARG A 217 19.35 4.92 20.29
CA ARG A 217 20.19 5.70 21.21
C ARG A 217 21.26 6.50 20.48
N ILE A 218 21.87 5.96 19.43
CA ILE A 218 23.02 6.57 18.77
C ILE A 218 22.68 7.38 17.51
N ALA A 219 21.48 7.21 16.95
CA ALA A 219 21.13 7.83 15.67
C ALA A 219 21.28 9.36 15.69
N GLN A 220 20.98 10.01 16.83
CA GLN A 220 21.08 11.47 16.99
C GLN A 220 22.52 12.00 17.20
N SER A 221 23.49 11.10 17.41
CA SER A 221 24.90 11.48 17.61
C SER A 221 25.70 11.36 16.31
N ASP A 222 26.79 12.13 16.20
CA ASP A 222 27.71 12.10 15.06
C ASP A 222 28.84 11.06 15.23
N VAL A 223 28.70 10.12 16.17
CA VAL A 223 29.72 9.09 16.41
C VAL A 223 29.82 8.11 15.24
N THR A 224 31.04 7.61 15.03
CA THR A 224 31.31 6.52 14.08
C THR A 224 30.67 5.23 14.59
N VAL A 225 30.01 4.51 13.69
CA VAL A 225 29.36 3.23 14.00
C VAL A 225 29.99 2.13 13.16
N LEU A 226 30.31 1.01 13.80
CA LEU A 226 30.83 -0.19 13.14
C LEU A 226 29.79 -1.31 13.22
N VAL A 227 29.17 -1.65 12.08
CA VAL A 227 28.19 -2.72 11.95
C VAL A 227 28.91 -4.02 11.57
N ARG A 228 28.82 -5.01 12.45
CA ARG A 228 29.45 -6.32 12.27
C ARG A 228 28.39 -7.35 11.97
N GLY A 229 28.70 -8.30 11.10
CA GLY A 229 27.79 -9.41 10.83
C GLY A 229 28.12 -10.12 9.54
N GLU A 230 27.65 -11.35 9.45
CA GLU A 230 27.81 -12.19 8.27
C GLU A 230 27.23 -11.52 7.01
N THR A 231 27.71 -11.96 5.85
CA THR A 231 27.17 -11.51 4.57
C THR A 231 25.69 -11.87 4.48
N GLY A 232 24.87 -10.93 3.99
CA GLY A 232 23.43 -11.13 3.81
C GLY A 232 22.57 -10.91 5.06
N THR A 233 23.11 -10.42 6.19
CA THR A 233 22.33 -10.13 7.42
C THR A 233 21.53 -8.83 7.38
N GLY A 234 21.84 -7.92 6.44
CA GLY A 234 21.18 -6.61 6.30
C GLY A 234 21.98 -5.41 6.82
N LYS A 235 23.32 -5.47 6.84
CA LYS A 235 24.21 -4.39 7.30
C LYS A 235 23.90 -3.02 6.67
N GLU A 236 23.62 -3.00 5.36
CA GLU A 236 23.25 -1.78 4.64
C GLU A 236 21.93 -1.15 5.14
N LEU A 237 20.96 -1.98 5.51
CA LEU A 237 19.68 -1.51 6.05
C LEU A 237 19.87 -0.88 7.43
N VAL A 238 20.74 -1.45 8.27
CA VAL A 238 21.11 -0.85 9.56
C VAL A 238 21.75 0.52 9.36
N ALA A 239 22.70 0.65 8.43
CA ALA A 239 23.33 1.93 8.14
C ALA A 239 22.31 2.96 7.64
N ALA A 240 21.39 2.56 6.75
CA ALA A 240 20.31 3.42 6.28
C ALA A 240 19.37 3.83 7.42
N ALA A 241 19.04 2.93 8.33
CA ALA A 241 18.20 3.22 9.49
C ALA A 241 18.86 4.22 10.46
N ILE A 242 20.16 4.10 10.68
CA ILE A 242 20.95 5.06 11.48
C ILE A 242 20.88 6.46 10.84
N HIS A 243 21.11 6.56 9.53
CA HIS A 243 21.07 7.83 8.81
C HIS A 243 19.67 8.46 8.83
N LYS A 244 18.62 7.71 8.46
CA LYS A 244 17.21 8.19 8.45
C LYS A 244 16.72 8.71 9.80
N ARG A 245 17.32 8.25 10.90
CA ARG A 245 16.96 8.64 12.28
C ARG A 245 17.90 9.69 12.88
N SER A 246 18.84 10.20 12.10
CA SER A 246 19.83 11.19 12.56
C SER A 246 19.40 12.62 12.29
N ASN A 247 20.15 13.58 12.84
CA ASN A 247 20.04 15.00 12.49
C ASN A 247 20.42 15.27 11.01
N ARG A 248 21.03 14.30 10.32
CA ARG A 248 21.46 14.39 8.92
C ARG A 248 20.52 13.64 7.97
N LYS A 249 19.29 13.32 8.38
CA LYS A 249 18.33 12.51 7.60
C LYS A 249 17.96 13.10 6.23
N ASP A 250 18.05 14.43 6.09
CA ASP A 250 17.73 15.17 4.87
C ASP A 250 19.00 15.49 4.05
N GLU A 251 20.18 15.07 4.54
CA GLU A 251 21.49 15.27 3.92
C GLU A 251 21.92 14.03 3.10
N PRO A 252 22.99 14.10 2.28
CA PRO A 252 23.41 12.99 1.44
C PRO A 252 23.74 11.71 2.23
N PHE A 253 23.22 10.57 1.77
CA PHE A 253 23.64 9.24 2.21
C PHE A 253 24.41 8.53 1.10
N ILE A 254 25.74 8.62 1.16
CA ILE A 254 26.62 8.05 0.14
C ILE A 254 27.05 6.66 0.57
N LYS A 255 26.98 5.68 -0.33
CA LYS A 255 27.38 4.29 -0.08
C LYS A 255 28.55 3.89 -0.97
N LEU A 256 29.47 3.10 -0.42
CA LEU A 256 30.56 2.48 -1.15
C LEU A 256 30.82 1.09 -0.60
N ASN A 257 30.88 0.08 -1.48
CA ASN A 257 31.32 -1.25 -1.12
C ASN A 257 32.81 -1.39 -1.49
N CYS A 258 33.65 -1.70 -0.50
CA CYS A 258 35.10 -1.72 -0.67
C CYS A 258 35.62 -3.01 -1.31
N ALA A 259 34.86 -4.11 -1.27
CA ALA A 259 35.29 -5.42 -1.76
C ALA A 259 35.22 -5.57 -3.29
N ALA A 260 34.52 -4.68 -3.99
CA ALA A 260 34.24 -4.80 -5.42
C ALA A 260 35.23 -4.03 -6.34
N ILE A 261 36.26 -3.39 -5.78
CA ILE A 261 37.08 -2.40 -6.47
C ILE A 261 38.57 -2.69 -6.21
N THR A 262 39.43 -2.51 -7.23
CA THR A 262 40.88 -2.62 -7.04
C THR A 262 41.43 -1.50 -6.15
N ASP A 263 42.54 -1.73 -5.45
CA ASP A 263 43.11 -0.78 -4.49
C ASP A 263 43.27 0.65 -5.04
N THR A 264 43.76 0.78 -6.27
CA THR A 264 43.97 2.09 -6.92
C THR A 264 42.66 2.80 -7.24
N LEU A 265 41.64 2.05 -7.67
CA LEU A 265 40.31 2.60 -7.95
C LEU A 265 39.56 2.90 -6.65
N LEU A 266 39.78 2.13 -5.58
CA LEU A 266 39.17 2.35 -4.27
C LEU A 266 39.61 3.70 -3.68
N GLU A 267 40.91 4.00 -3.72
CA GLU A 267 41.41 5.31 -3.27
C GLU A 267 40.82 6.46 -4.08
N SER A 268 40.74 6.29 -5.40
CA SER A 268 40.17 7.26 -6.32
C SER A 268 38.67 7.48 -6.08
N GLU A 269 37.91 6.43 -5.78
CA GLU A 269 36.48 6.54 -5.44
C GLU A 269 36.30 7.18 -4.06
N LEU A 270 37.07 6.81 -3.04
CA LEU A 270 36.96 7.37 -1.69
C LEU A 270 37.35 8.85 -1.64
N PHE A 271 38.53 9.18 -2.15
CA PHE A 271 39.19 10.49 -1.97
C PHE A 271 39.18 11.35 -3.23
N GLY A 272 38.72 10.84 -4.37
CA GLY A 272 38.79 11.57 -5.64
C GLY A 272 40.21 11.59 -6.21
N HIS A 273 40.33 12.13 -7.41
CA HIS A 273 41.61 12.26 -8.09
C HIS A 273 41.69 13.56 -8.88
N GLU A 274 42.92 14.07 -9.02
CA GLU A 274 43.21 15.14 -9.95
C GLU A 274 43.52 14.60 -11.35
N LYS A 275 43.34 15.45 -12.37
CA LYS A 275 43.72 15.13 -13.75
C LYS A 275 45.18 14.69 -13.82
N GLY A 276 45.44 13.53 -14.41
CA GLY A 276 46.78 12.96 -14.58
C GLY A 276 47.29 12.13 -13.40
N ALA A 277 46.46 11.86 -12.38
CA ALA A 277 46.87 11.05 -11.23
C ALA A 277 47.22 9.58 -11.57
N PHE A 278 46.62 9.02 -12.63
CA PHE A 278 46.92 7.70 -13.19
C PHE A 278 46.56 7.68 -14.69
N THR A 279 46.89 6.60 -15.41
CA THR A 279 46.79 6.50 -16.88
C THR A 279 45.42 6.84 -17.46
N ASP A 280 44.33 6.54 -16.73
CA ASP A 280 42.95 6.82 -17.14
C ASP A 280 42.34 8.09 -16.52
N ALA A 281 43.11 8.84 -15.71
CA ALA A 281 42.64 10.06 -15.03
C ALA A 281 42.61 11.28 -15.98
N ARG A 282 41.68 11.27 -16.94
CA ARG A 282 41.55 12.34 -17.95
C ARG A 282 40.98 13.65 -17.41
N GLU A 283 40.19 13.57 -16.34
CA GLU A 283 39.53 14.69 -15.69
C GLU A 283 39.66 14.59 -14.17
N THR A 284 39.46 15.70 -13.47
CA THR A 284 39.42 15.72 -12.00
C THR A 284 38.05 15.22 -11.53
N ARG A 285 38.01 14.26 -10.59
CA ARG A 285 36.77 13.68 -10.05
C ARG A 285 36.72 13.80 -8.53
N LYS A 286 35.57 14.23 -8.01
CA LYS A 286 35.29 14.28 -6.56
C LYS A 286 35.16 12.87 -5.99
N GLY A 287 35.73 12.65 -4.80
CA GLY A 287 35.59 11.39 -4.06
C GLY A 287 34.29 11.29 -3.26
N ARG A 288 34.01 10.09 -2.72
CA ARG A 288 32.83 9.84 -1.88
C ARG A 288 32.82 10.67 -0.60
N PHE A 289 33.98 10.99 -0.02
CA PHE A 289 34.05 11.90 1.12
C PHE A 289 33.59 13.32 0.79
N GLU A 290 33.94 13.86 -0.38
CA GLU A 290 33.45 15.18 -0.81
C GLU A 290 31.95 15.16 -1.12
N LEU A 291 31.47 14.06 -1.73
CA LEU A 291 30.05 13.91 -2.07
C LEU A 291 29.17 13.70 -0.82
N ALA A 292 29.75 13.21 0.26
CA ALA A 292 29.06 12.96 1.53
C ALA A 292 29.20 14.13 2.53
N ASP A 293 29.81 15.25 2.13
CA ASP A 293 30.02 16.40 3.00
C ASP A 293 28.67 16.92 3.56
N GLY A 294 28.62 17.17 4.87
CA GLY A 294 27.38 17.47 5.61
C GLY A 294 26.51 16.25 5.93
N GLY A 295 26.65 15.15 5.19
CA GLY A 295 25.82 13.95 5.30
C GLY A 295 26.50 12.76 5.99
N THR A 296 26.17 11.55 5.51
CA THR A 296 26.66 10.27 6.03
C THR A 296 27.30 9.45 4.91
N LEU A 297 28.50 8.92 5.18
CA LEU A 297 29.18 7.95 4.32
C LEU A 297 29.07 6.55 4.93
N PHE A 298 28.54 5.62 4.14
CA PHE A 298 28.50 4.20 4.46
C PHE A 298 29.60 3.44 3.69
N LEU A 299 30.49 2.79 4.42
CA LEU A 299 31.53 1.93 3.87
C LEU A 299 31.24 0.47 4.19
N ASP A 300 30.84 -0.30 3.19
CA ASP A 300 30.64 -1.74 3.33
C ASP A 300 31.93 -2.52 3.07
N GLU A 301 32.08 -3.63 3.78
CA GLU A 301 33.28 -4.48 3.80
C GLU A 301 34.58 -3.69 4.05
N ILE A 302 34.61 -2.87 5.11
CA ILE A 302 35.78 -2.06 5.49
C ILE A 302 37.03 -2.90 5.80
N GLY A 303 36.88 -4.20 6.08
CA GLY A 303 37.99 -5.14 6.25
C GLY A 303 38.73 -5.49 4.96
N ASP A 304 38.27 -5.03 3.79
CA ASP A 304 38.89 -5.29 2.49
C ASP A 304 39.74 -4.13 1.96
N ILE A 305 39.89 -3.04 2.72
CA ILE A 305 40.67 -1.88 2.27
C ILE A 305 42.19 -2.11 2.34
N SER A 306 42.90 -1.58 1.35
CA SER A 306 44.36 -1.61 1.28
C SER A 306 45.01 -0.82 2.43
N SER A 307 46.25 -1.17 2.78
CA SER A 307 47.00 -0.48 3.85
C SER A 307 47.20 1.02 3.59
N SER A 308 47.32 1.43 2.32
CA SER A 308 47.42 2.84 1.93
C SER A 308 46.09 3.59 2.13
N ALA A 309 44.96 2.95 1.79
CA ALA A 309 43.63 3.48 2.07
C ALA A 309 43.36 3.61 3.57
N GLN A 310 43.84 2.65 4.40
CA GLN A 310 43.73 2.73 5.87
C GLN A 310 44.39 4.00 6.43
N VAL A 311 45.58 4.36 5.94
CA VAL A 311 46.29 5.57 6.38
C VAL A 311 45.52 6.84 6.04
N LYS A 312 45.00 6.94 4.81
CA LYS A 312 44.22 8.11 4.39
C LYS A 312 42.90 8.21 5.14
N LEU A 313 42.20 7.08 5.32
CA LEU A 313 40.96 7.02 6.07
C LEU A 313 41.16 7.48 7.53
N LEU A 314 42.26 7.05 8.16
CA LEU A 314 42.61 7.48 9.51
C LEU A 314 42.77 9.01 9.59
N ARG A 315 43.46 9.63 8.63
CA ARG A 315 43.62 11.09 8.56
C ARG A 315 42.27 11.80 8.45
N VAL A 316 41.36 11.31 7.60
CA VAL A 316 40.03 11.92 7.45
C VAL A 316 39.23 11.82 8.75
N LEU A 317 39.32 10.69 9.46
CA LEU A 317 38.61 10.49 10.73
C LEU A 317 39.17 11.34 11.87
N GLN A 318 40.47 11.63 11.87
CA GLN A 318 41.13 12.41 12.93
C GLN A 318 41.08 13.91 12.67
N GLU A 319 41.43 14.34 11.46
CA GLU A 319 41.68 15.74 11.09
C GLU A 319 40.52 16.36 10.32
N ARG A 320 39.55 15.55 9.86
CA ARG A 320 38.42 15.97 9.00
C ARG A 320 38.88 16.58 7.68
N GLU A 321 40.04 16.16 7.20
CA GLU A 321 40.61 16.61 5.94
C GLU A 321 41.36 15.50 5.20
N PHE A 322 41.50 15.66 3.89
CA PHE A 322 42.27 14.76 3.03
C PHE A 322 42.73 15.46 1.75
N GLU A 323 43.56 14.77 0.98
CA GLU A 323 44.03 15.17 -0.34
C GLU A 323 43.55 14.17 -1.39
N ARG A 324 43.18 14.68 -2.57
CA ARG A 324 42.87 13.83 -3.74
C ARG A 324 44.10 13.05 -4.16
N VAL A 325 43.89 11.90 -4.79
CA VAL A 325 44.99 11.14 -5.41
C VAL A 325 45.66 12.02 -6.47
N GLY A 326 46.99 12.17 -6.35
CA GLY A 326 47.80 13.00 -7.25
C GLY A 326 47.71 14.53 -7.01
N GLY A 327 46.95 14.98 -6.01
CA GLY A 327 46.83 16.38 -5.64
C GLY A 327 47.51 16.70 -4.30
N SER A 328 47.81 17.97 -4.07
CA SER A 328 48.33 18.51 -2.80
C SER A 328 47.36 19.46 -2.10
N LYS A 329 46.15 19.63 -2.66
CA LYS A 329 45.13 20.50 -2.09
C LYS A 329 44.41 19.76 -0.96
N THR A 330 44.54 20.29 0.25
CA THR A 330 43.78 19.84 1.42
C THR A 330 42.31 20.22 1.29
N ILE A 331 41.43 19.24 1.49
CA ILE A 331 39.97 19.38 1.42
C ILE A 331 39.40 19.02 2.79
N LYS A 332 38.66 19.95 3.40
CA LYS A 332 37.95 19.73 4.67
C LYS A 332 36.55 19.20 4.42
N VAL A 333 36.11 18.22 5.20
CA VAL A 333 34.78 17.61 5.11
C VAL A 333 34.20 17.31 6.50
N ASN A 334 32.89 17.42 6.63
CA ASN A 334 32.14 17.04 7.82
C ASN A 334 31.23 15.86 7.53
N VAL A 335 31.77 14.64 7.59
CA VAL A 335 31.07 13.41 7.26
C VAL A 335 30.87 12.54 8.49
N ARG A 336 29.64 12.05 8.70
CA ARG A 336 29.40 10.97 9.65
C ARG A 336 29.73 9.63 8.99
N LEU A 337 30.58 8.81 9.61
CA LEU A 337 30.96 7.52 9.07
C LEU A 337 30.14 6.37 9.71
N VAL A 338 29.59 5.51 8.87
CA VAL A 338 29.08 4.19 9.25
C VAL A 338 29.87 3.14 8.46
N ALA A 339 30.59 2.26 9.14
CA ALA A 339 31.37 1.20 8.50
C ALA A 339 30.72 -0.16 8.76
N ALA A 340 30.86 -1.09 7.83
CA ALA A 340 30.38 -2.46 7.96
C ALA A 340 31.45 -3.49 7.56
N THR A 341 31.44 -4.66 8.19
CA THR A 341 32.37 -5.76 7.88
C THR A 341 31.80 -7.11 8.27
N ASN A 342 32.11 -8.15 7.50
CA ASN A 342 31.96 -9.55 7.93
C ASN A 342 33.23 -10.16 8.54
N ARG A 343 34.36 -9.45 8.49
CA ARG A 343 35.67 -9.92 9.00
C ARG A 343 35.87 -9.56 10.46
N ASN A 344 36.64 -10.41 11.14
CA ASN A 344 37.14 -10.15 12.49
C ASN A 344 38.32 -9.17 12.45
N LEU A 345 38.05 -7.87 12.64
CA LEU A 345 39.07 -6.83 12.56
C LEU A 345 40.10 -6.97 13.69
N GLU A 346 39.73 -7.46 14.87
CA GLU A 346 40.65 -7.70 15.98
C GLU A 346 41.73 -8.71 15.60
N GLN A 347 41.35 -9.79 14.93
CA GLN A 347 42.29 -10.78 14.45
C GLN A 347 43.18 -10.19 13.33
N MET A 348 42.61 -9.40 12.43
CA MET A 348 43.38 -8.74 11.38
C MET A 348 44.41 -7.74 11.92
N VAL A 349 44.12 -7.08 13.06
CA VAL A 349 45.09 -6.23 13.77
C VAL A 349 46.23 -7.07 14.32
N LYS A 350 45.93 -8.20 14.99
CA LYS A 350 46.96 -9.13 15.49
C LYS A 350 47.84 -9.70 14.37
N ASP A 351 47.24 -9.95 13.21
CA ASP A 351 47.92 -10.46 12.03
C ASP A 351 48.69 -9.37 11.25
N GLY A 352 48.63 -8.10 11.68
CA GLY A 352 49.29 -6.96 11.02
C GLY A 352 48.66 -6.53 9.68
N LYS A 353 47.45 -7.03 9.36
CA LYS A 353 46.72 -6.72 8.11
C LYS A 353 45.83 -5.48 8.22
N PHE A 354 45.47 -5.11 9.44
CA PHE A 354 44.67 -3.92 9.72
C PHE A 354 45.35 -3.08 10.79
N ARG A 355 45.36 -1.75 10.63
CA ARG A 355 46.01 -0.88 11.60
C ARG A 355 45.19 -0.75 12.88
N GLU A 356 45.88 -0.86 14.01
CA GLU A 356 45.29 -0.75 15.35
C GLU A 356 44.66 0.63 15.60
N ASP A 357 45.34 1.71 15.20
CA ASP A 357 44.86 3.09 15.35
C ASP A 357 43.54 3.36 14.61
N LEU A 358 43.41 2.85 13.38
CA LEU A 358 42.18 2.93 12.60
C LEU A 358 41.08 2.07 13.21
N TYR A 359 41.39 0.85 13.67
CA TYR A 359 40.42 -0.01 14.33
C TYR A 359 39.75 0.70 15.51
N TYR A 360 40.52 1.34 16.39
CA TYR A 360 39.96 2.06 17.54
C TYR A 360 39.13 3.29 17.15
N ARG A 361 39.42 3.93 16.00
CA ARG A 361 38.60 5.05 15.47
C ARG A 361 37.32 4.58 14.79
N LEU A 362 37.29 3.37 14.25
CA LEU A 362 36.09 2.77 13.67
C LEU A 362 35.19 2.14 14.75
N ASN A 363 35.79 1.45 15.72
CA ASN A 363 35.09 0.68 16.74
C ASN A 363 34.62 1.53 17.93
N VAL A 364 34.04 2.71 17.65
CA VAL A 364 33.51 3.60 18.70
C VAL A 364 32.19 3.07 19.24
N ILE A 365 31.24 2.75 18.34
CA ILE A 365 30.02 2.02 18.67
C ILE A 365 29.92 0.78 17.78
N PRO A 366 30.17 -0.42 18.31
CA PRO A 366 29.89 -1.66 17.61
C PRO A 366 28.40 -1.99 17.62
N ILE A 367 27.88 -2.48 16.50
CA ILE A 367 26.55 -3.11 16.38
C ILE A 367 26.76 -4.48 15.76
N ASP A 368 26.54 -5.53 16.53
CA ASP A 368 26.59 -6.90 16.06
C ASP A 368 25.22 -7.33 15.53
N LEU A 369 25.13 -7.59 14.22
CA LEU A 369 23.95 -8.16 13.59
C LEU A 369 23.97 -9.68 13.72
N PRO A 370 22.93 -10.26 14.36
CA PRO A 370 22.83 -11.71 14.48
C PRO A 370 22.58 -12.35 13.12
N PRO A 371 23.19 -13.51 12.83
CA PRO A 371 22.83 -14.31 11.67
C PRO A 371 21.38 -14.83 11.80
N LEU A 372 20.74 -15.14 10.67
CA LEU A 372 19.32 -15.51 10.63
C LEU A 372 19.00 -16.75 11.49
N ARG A 373 19.91 -17.73 11.55
CA ARG A 373 19.81 -18.91 12.44
C ARG A 373 19.71 -18.58 13.93
N GLU A 374 20.20 -17.42 14.35
CA GLU A 374 20.17 -16.97 15.73
C GLU A 374 18.91 -16.16 16.08
N ARG A 375 18.10 -15.83 15.06
CA ARG A 375 16.83 -15.09 15.15
C ARG A 375 15.72 -15.82 14.38
N GLY A 376 15.58 -17.11 14.64
CA GLY A 376 14.64 -17.98 13.91
C GLY A 376 13.18 -17.54 13.98
N GLU A 377 12.81 -16.82 15.04
CA GLU A 377 11.49 -16.19 15.23
C GLU A 377 11.15 -15.22 14.08
N ASP A 378 12.16 -14.52 13.55
CA ASP A 378 12.00 -13.53 12.48
C ASP A 378 11.78 -14.19 11.11
N ILE A 379 12.10 -15.48 10.94
CA ILE A 379 12.07 -16.16 9.63
C ILE A 379 10.66 -16.13 9.05
N LYS A 380 9.63 -16.44 9.84
CA LYS A 380 8.24 -16.46 9.34
C LYS A 380 7.80 -15.10 8.80
N GLN A 381 8.16 -14.02 9.51
CA GLN A 381 7.83 -12.66 9.10
C GLN A 381 8.58 -12.26 7.83
N LEU A 382 9.86 -12.59 7.74
CA LEU A 382 10.68 -12.35 6.55
C LEU A 382 10.14 -13.13 5.34
N VAL A 383 9.76 -14.40 5.51
CA VAL A 383 9.15 -15.23 4.46
C VAL A 383 7.90 -14.57 3.92
N ASN A 384 6.97 -14.18 4.80
CA ASN A 384 5.71 -13.56 4.38
C ASN A 384 5.96 -12.24 3.65
N PHE A 385 6.87 -11.40 4.15
CA PHE A 385 7.23 -10.14 3.52
C PHE A 385 7.79 -10.34 2.10
N PHE A 386 8.76 -11.25 1.93
CA PHE A 386 9.33 -11.51 0.61
C PHE A 386 8.32 -12.17 -0.34
N LEU A 387 7.42 -13.01 0.19
CA LEU A 387 6.38 -13.68 -0.58
C LEU A 387 5.41 -12.66 -1.17
N GLU A 388 4.87 -11.76 -0.34
CA GLU A 388 3.97 -10.69 -0.79
C GLU A 388 4.65 -9.79 -1.83
N ARG A 389 5.89 -9.37 -1.58
CA ARG A 389 6.67 -8.53 -2.49
C ARG A 389 6.89 -9.22 -3.84
N SER A 390 7.26 -10.49 -3.81
CA SER A 390 7.53 -11.28 -5.01
C SER A 390 6.26 -11.57 -5.82
N ILE A 391 5.16 -11.93 -5.16
CA ILE A 391 3.82 -12.09 -5.77
C ILE A 391 3.41 -10.83 -6.55
N LYS A 392 3.57 -9.66 -5.92
CA LYS A 392 3.24 -8.37 -6.55
C LYS A 392 4.12 -8.07 -7.76
N ASN A 393 5.42 -8.33 -7.66
CA ASN A 393 6.38 -8.07 -8.73
C ASN A 393 6.15 -8.98 -9.94
N HIS A 394 5.86 -10.26 -9.72
CA HIS A 394 5.70 -11.25 -10.79
C HIS A 394 4.24 -11.48 -11.22
N LYS A 395 3.27 -10.81 -10.57
CA LYS A 395 1.82 -10.95 -10.82
C LYS A 395 1.34 -12.42 -10.80
N LYS A 396 1.90 -13.22 -9.90
CA LYS A 396 1.56 -14.63 -9.67
C LYS A 396 0.85 -14.82 -8.34
N ARG A 397 0.07 -15.89 -8.20
CA ARG A 397 -0.51 -16.31 -6.92
C ARG A 397 0.15 -17.62 -6.48
N VAL A 398 0.77 -17.60 -5.31
CA VAL A 398 1.43 -18.77 -4.71
C VAL A 398 1.17 -18.75 -3.21
N THR A 399 0.87 -19.92 -2.64
CA THR A 399 0.67 -20.10 -1.21
C THR A 399 1.78 -21.00 -0.65
N ILE A 400 2.28 -20.70 0.54
CA ILE A 400 3.23 -21.55 1.28
C ILE A 400 2.42 -22.40 2.26
N THR A 401 2.56 -23.72 2.21
CA THR A 401 1.92 -24.63 3.19
C THR A 401 2.64 -24.59 4.53
N ASP A 402 1.98 -25.02 5.61
CA ASP A 402 2.59 -25.04 6.95
C ASP A 402 3.85 -25.93 7.00
N GLU A 403 3.84 -27.05 6.29
CA GLU A 403 4.98 -27.96 6.16
C GLU A 403 6.18 -27.30 5.49
N ALA A 404 5.91 -26.50 4.45
CA ALA A 404 6.91 -25.73 3.72
C ALA A 404 7.46 -24.58 4.60
N MET A 405 6.60 -23.93 5.38
CA MET A 405 7.01 -22.91 6.36
C MET A 405 7.91 -23.51 7.45
N ASP A 406 7.60 -24.69 7.98
CA ASP A 406 8.43 -25.38 8.96
C ASP A 406 9.80 -25.77 8.39
N ALA A 407 9.88 -26.17 7.12
CA ALA A 407 11.14 -26.42 6.43
C ALA A 407 11.98 -25.14 6.31
N LEU A 408 11.37 -24.01 5.95
CA LEU A 408 12.05 -22.70 5.89
C LEU A 408 12.55 -22.26 7.27
N CYS A 409 11.78 -22.49 8.34
CA CYS A 409 12.15 -22.13 9.70
C CYS A 409 13.28 -22.99 10.28
N SER A 410 13.39 -24.25 9.84
CA SER A 410 14.41 -25.19 10.34
C SER A 410 15.75 -25.12 9.58
N TYR A 411 15.76 -24.47 8.41
CA TYR A 411 16.96 -24.33 7.60
C TYR A 411 17.94 -23.30 8.22
N PRO A 412 19.26 -23.54 8.20
CA PRO A 412 20.25 -22.69 8.88
C PRO A 412 20.57 -21.36 8.18
N TRP A 413 20.15 -21.18 6.92
CA TRP A 413 20.35 -19.94 6.15
C TRP A 413 21.80 -19.41 6.16
N PRO A 414 22.79 -20.16 5.62
CA PRO A 414 24.19 -19.72 5.56
C PRO A 414 24.40 -18.39 4.82
N GLY A 415 23.55 -18.06 3.83
CA GLY A 415 23.53 -16.76 3.16
C GLY A 415 22.55 -15.75 3.76
N ASN A 416 22.05 -16.03 4.97
CA ASN A 416 21.18 -15.19 5.78
C ASN A 416 19.94 -14.70 5.00
N VAL A 417 19.54 -13.44 5.19
CA VAL A 417 18.32 -12.85 4.61
C VAL A 417 18.41 -12.79 3.08
N ARG A 418 19.62 -12.63 2.52
CA ARG A 418 19.82 -12.61 1.06
C ARG A 418 19.54 -13.96 0.42
N GLU A 419 19.93 -15.06 1.07
CA GLU A 419 19.58 -16.41 0.60
C GLU A 419 18.08 -16.64 0.73
N LEU A 420 17.47 -16.21 1.84
CA LEU A 420 16.03 -16.31 2.05
C LEU A 420 15.24 -15.56 0.96
N GLU A 421 15.55 -14.29 0.70
CA GLU A 421 14.90 -13.48 -0.35
C GLU A 421 14.96 -14.17 -1.71
N ASN A 422 16.15 -14.61 -2.14
CA ASN A 422 16.34 -15.31 -3.41
C ASN A 422 15.56 -16.63 -3.46
N THR A 423 15.44 -17.32 -2.33
CA THR A 423 14.71 -18.60 -2.24
C THR A 423 13.21 -18.36 -2.40
N ILE A 424 12.66 -17.35 -1.71
CA ILE A 424 11.25 -16.97 -1.83
C ILE A 424 10.92 -16.48 -3.24
N GLU A 425 11.83 -15.74 -3.89
CA GLU A 425 11.65 -15.32 -5.28
C GLU A 425 11.55 -16.54 -6.22
N ARG A 426 12.45 -17.52 -6.09
CA ARG A 426 12.41 -18.77 -6.87
C ARG A 426 11.13 -19.56 -6.61
N ILE A 427 10.68 -19.63 -5.35
CA ILE A 427 9.41 -20.21 -4.94
C ILE A 427 8.27 -19.58 -5.76
N VAL A 428 8.14 -18.26 -5.78
CA VAL A 428 7.06 -17.59 -6.54
C VAL A 428 7.17 -17.83 -8.05
N LEU A 429 8.39 -17.85 -8.59
CA LEU A 429 8.61 -18.09 -10.03
C LEU A 429 8.25 -19.52 -10.45
N MET A 430 8.53 -20.52 -9.61
CA MET A 430 8.29 -21.94 -9.90
C MET A 430 6.93 -22.45 -9.41
N GLY A 431 6.31 -21.77 -8.44
CA GLY A 431 5.07 -22.17 -7.81
C GLY A 431 3.82 -21.90 -8.65
N ASN A 432 2.76 -22.64 -8.32
CA ASN A 432 1.42 -22.56 -8.90
C ASN A 432 0.39 -22.21 -7.80
N GLU A 433 -0.88 -21.98 -8.18
CA GLU A 433 -1.94 -21.61 -7.23
C GLU A 433 -2.21 -22.69 -6.16
N ASP A 434 -1.92 -23.96 -6.47
CA ASP A 434 -2.07 -25.11 -5.55
C ASP A 434 -1.05 -25.15 -4.41
N GLY A 435 -0.10 -24.19 -4.39
CA GLY A 435 0.93 -24.06 -3.37
C GLY A 435 2.20 -24.88 -3.66
N ILE A 436 3.22 -24.66 -2.83
CA ILE A 436 4.51 -25.38 -2.91
C ILE A 436 4.54 -26.47 -1.84
N ASN A 437 4.80 -27.70 -2.25
CA ASN A 437 4.86 -28.84 -1.34
C ASN A 437 6.31 -29.11 -0.87
N LYS A 438 6.48 -30.05 0.06
CA LYS A 438 7.78 -30.43 0.63
C LYS A 438 8.81 -30.92 -0.40
N TYR A 439 8.38 -31.52 -1.51
CA TYR A 439 9.28 -32.02 -2.56
C TYR A 439 9.84 -30.90 -3.43
N ASP A 440 9.03 -29.86 -3.68
CA ASP A 440 9.49 -28.64 -4.34
C ASP A 440 10.55 -27.91 -3.49
N MET A 441 10.35 -27.89 -2.16
CA MET A 441 11.34 -27.35 -1.21
C MET A 441 12.68 -28.07 -1.23
N LEU A 442 12.70 -29.40 -1.40
CA LEU A 442 13.92 -30.20 -1.56
C LEU A 442 14.71 -29.84 -2.83
N LEU A 443 14.02 -29.39 -3.88
CA LEU A 443 14.63 -28.93 -5.13
C LEU A 443 15.17 -27.49 -5.02
N LEU A 444 14.46 -26.65 -4.25
CA LEU A 444 14.71 -25.20 -4.12
C LEU A 444 15.78 -24.86 -3.07
N LEU A 445 16.05 -25.76 -2.13
CA LEU A 445 17.08 -25.65 -1.09
C LEU A 445 18.12 -26.77 -1.26
N PRO A 446 19.08 -26.66 -2.21
CA PRO A 446 20.04 -27.73 -2.54
C PRO A 446 20.87 -28.20 -1.34
N ALA A 447 21.11 -27.30 -0.38
CA ALA A 447 21.81 -27.56 0.86
C ALA A 447 21.10 -28.56 1.80
N LEU A 448 19.80 -28.84 1.62
CA LEU A 448 19.12 -29.94 2.33
C LEU A 448 19.70 -31.32 1.98
N ASN A 449 20.36 -31.44 0.82
CA ASN A 449 21.07 -32.64 0.35
C ASN A 449 22.56 -32.67 0.70
N ASP A 450 23.13 -31.59 1.25
CA ASP A 450 24.56 -31.53 1.54
C ASP A 450 24.84 -32.12 2.93
N GLN A 451 25.45 -33.31 2.97
CA GLN A 451 25.79 -34.01 4.21
C GLN A 451 26.83 -33.24 5.06
N LYS A 452 27.65 -32.36 4.46
CA LYS A 452 28.61 -31.52 5.20
C LYS A 452 27.93 -30.40 5.99
N LEU A 453 26.84 -29.83 5.47
CA LEU A 453 26.04 -28.83 6.18
C LEU A 453 25.20 -29.46 7.31
N LYS A 454 24.93 -30.77 7.29
CA LYS A 454 24.28 -31.47 8.42
C LYS A 454 25.21 -31.78 9.59
N SER A 455 26.52 -31.89 9.37
CA SER A 455 27.49 -32.17 10.44
C SER A 455 27.91 -30.92 11.21
N ASP A 456 27.95 -29.75 10.54
CA ASP A 456 28.41 -28.49 11.14
C ASP A 456 27.27 -27.65 11.75
N TYR A 457 26.01 -27.95 11.41
CA TYR A 457 24.85 -27.14 11.80
C TYR A 457 23.86 -27.97 12.61
N LYS A 458 23.85 -27.77 13.93
CA LYS A 458 22.76 -28.28 14.76
C LYS A 458 21.48 -27.51 14.41
N PRO A 459 20.35 -28.18 14.14
CA PRO A 459 19.07 -27.51 13.93
C PRO A 459 18.77 -26.59 15.11
N ILE A 460 18.11 -25.45 14.83
CA ILE A 460 17.53 -24.58 15.86
C ILE A 460 16.71 -25.49 16.76
N SER A 461 17.15 -25.69 18.00
CA SER A 461 16.50 -26.60 18.91
C SER A 461 15.11 -26.05 19.23
N LYS A 462 14.07 -26.55 18.54
CA LYS A 462 12.83 -26.82 19.26
C LYS A 462 13.26 -27.63 20.48
N LYS A 463 12.92 -27.16 21.67
CA LYS A 463 13.13 -27.91 22.92
C LYS A 463 12.60 -29.32 22.62
N ILE A 464 13.49 -30.30 22.48
CA ILE A 464 13.07 -31.67 22.22
C ILE A 464 12.50 -32.11 23.56
N LEU A 465 11.22 -31.85 23.74
CA LEU A 465 10.47 -32.33 24.88
C LEU A 465 10.51 -33.85 24.76
N THR A 466 10.92 -34.49 25.85
CA THR A 466 10.82 -35.94 25.97
C THR A 466 9.36 -36.36 25.79
N LEU A 467 9.13 -37.62 25.43
CA LEU A 467 7.76 -38.16 25.33
C LEU A 467 6.96 -37.92 26.63
N GLU A 468 7.66 -37.92 27.78
CA GLU A 468 7.07 -37.62 29.08
C GLU A 468 6.69 -36.14 29.26
N GLU A 469 7.49 -35.21 28.74
CA GLU A 469 7.18 -33.77 28.79
C GLU A 469 6.05 -33.39 27.84
N LEU A 470 6.01 -33.95 26.63
CA LEU A 470 4.87 -33.78 25.70
C LEU A 470 3.58 -34.34 26.29
N GLU A 471 3.67 -35.50 26.94
CA GLU A 471 2.53 -36.12 27.59
C GLU A 471 2.07 -35.30 28.81
N LYS A 472 2.99 -34.71 29.56
CA LYS A 472 2.68 -33.81 30.69
C LYS A 472 1.95 -32.55 30.21
N GLU A 473 2.45 -31.89 29.15
CA GLU A 473 1.81 -30.70 28.60
C GLU A 473 0.40 -30.99 28.06
N ALA A 474 0.23 -32.08 27.30
CA ALA A 474 -1.08 -32.49 26.79
C ALA A 474 -2.10 -32.77 27.92
N ILE A 475 -1.64 -33.27 29.07
CA ILE A 475 -2.51 -33.49 30.24
C ILE A 475 -2.91 -32.18 30.91
N ILE A 476 -1.98 -31.23 31.05
CA ILE A 476 -2.25 -29.91 31.63
C ILE A 476 -3.25 -29.16 30.75
N GLU A 477 -3.02 -29.12 29.44
CA GLU A 477 -3.87 -28.43 28.47
C GLU A 477 -5.29 -29.03 28.45
N ALA A 478 -5.42 -30.37 28.44
CA ALA A 478 -6.72 -31.02 28.51
C ALA A 478 -7.45 -30.75 29.85
N LEU A 479 -6.72 -30.58 30.96
CA LEU A 479 -7.33 -30.20 32.24
C LEU A 479 -7.82 -28.75 32.22
N GLU A 480 -7.01 -27.83 31.71
CA GLU A 480 -7.38 -26.40 31.59
C GLU A 480 -8.59 -26.21 30.67
N ASN A 481 -8.63 -26.89 29.52
CA ASN A 481 -9.74 -26.83 28.57
C ASN A 481 -11.08 -27.37 29.14
N ASN A 482 -11.01 -28.18 30.20
CA ASN A 482 -12.18 -28.83 30.81
C ASN A 482 -12.42 -28.40 32.26
N ASP A 483 -11.97 -27.20 32.66
CA ASP A 483 -12.14 -26.66 34.03
C ASP A 483 -11.67 -27.64 35.12
N TYR A 484 -10.56 -28.34 34.88
CA TYR A 484 -9.97 -29.38 35.72
C TYR A 484 -10.88 -30.60 35.98
N ASN A 485 -11.89 -30.82 35.14
CA ASN A 485 -12.69 -32.04 35.16
C ASN A 485 -11.92 -33.21 34.52
N GLN A 486 -11.33 -34.05 35.36
CA GLN A 486 -10.51 -35.20 34.93
C GLN A 486 -11.25 -36.20 34.03
N SER A 487 -12.58 -36.33 34.16
CA SER A 487 -13.36 -37.26 33.31
C SER A 487 -13.51 -36.75 31.89
N ASN A 488 -13.71 -35.44 31.73
CA ASN A 488 -13.84 -34.82 30.40
C ASN A 488 -12.47 -34.69 29.73
N ALA A 489 -11.45 -34.27 30.49
CA ALA A 489 -10.06 -34.20 30.02
C ALA A 489 -9.53 -35.58 29.56
N ALA A 490 -9.87 -36.66 30.28
CA ALA A 490 -9.53 -38.02 29.86
C ALA A 490 -10.21 -38.42 28.55
N SER A 491 -11.48 -38.03 28.38
CA SER A 491 -12.25 -38.29 27.16
C SER A 491 -11.69 -37.53 25.96
N GLU A 492 -11.24 -36.28 26.15
CA GLU A 492 -10.58 -35.47 25.12
C GLU A 492 -9.25 -36.10 24.66
N LEU A 493 -8.45 -36.58 25.60
CA LEU A 493 -7.18 -37.25 25.32
C LEU A 493 -7.32 -38.70 24.84
N GLY A 494 -8.54 -39.24 24.77
CA GLY A 494 -8.81 -40.63 24.35
C GLY A 494 -8.28 -41.69 25.32
N ILE A 495 -8.11 -41.35 26.59
CA ILE A 495 -7.63 -42.26 27.64
C ILE A 495 -8.70 -42.51 28.71
N THR A 496 -8.55 -43.58 29.48
CA THR A 496 -9.47 -43.86 30.60
C THR A 496 -9.23 -42.93 31.78
N LEU A 497 -10.28 -42.64 32.56
CA LEU A 497 -10.16 -41.86 33.82
C LEU A 497 -9.09 -42.43 34.78
N ARG A 498 -8.93 -43.76 34.78
CA ARG A 498 -7.89 -44.45 35.57
C ARG A 498 -6.47 -44.13 35.07
N GLN A 499 -6.26 -44.08 33.75
CA GLN A 499 -4.98 -43.69 33.14
C GLN A 499 -4.68 -42.21 33.37
N MET A 500 -5.70 -41.36 33.30
CA MET A 500 -5.60 -39.92 33.62
C MET A 500 -5.12 -39.72 35.06
N GLY A 501 -5.80 -40.34 36.04
CA GLY A 501 -5.40 -40.25 37.45
C GLY A 501 -3.99 -40.81 37.73
N TYR A 502 -3.57 -41.87 37.02
CA TYR A 502 -2.20 -42.37 37.11
C TYR A 502 -1.18 -41.38 36.56
N LYS A 503 -1.45 -40.74 35.42
CA LYS A 503 -0.52 -39.79 34.80
C LYS A 503 -0.44 -38.46 35.54
N ILE A 504 -1.54 -37.94 36.09
CA ILE A 504 -1.54 -36.77 36.99
C ILE A 504 -0.62 -37.03 38.19
N LYS A 505 -0.74 -38.20 38.81
CA LYS A 505 0.11 -38.60 39.94
C LYS A 505 1.57 -38.85 39.54
N LYS A 506 1.80 -39.43 38.35
CA LYS A 506 3.15 -39.70 37.81
C LYS A 506 3.91 -38.41 37.52
N TYR A 507 3.21 -37.38 37.01
CA TYR A 507 3.81 -36.13 36.55
C TYR A 507 3.70 -34.96 37.53
N GLU A 508 3.09 -35.19 38.71
CA GLU A 508 2.88 -34.19 39.77
C GLU A 508 2.20 -32.92 39.24
N ILE A 509 1.08 -33.10 38.54
CA ILE A 509 0.23 -32.02 37.97
C ILE A 509 -0.84 -31.61 38.98
#